data_AF-A0A3B9DW15-F1
#
_entry.id   AF-A0A3B9DW15-F1
#
_cell.length_a   1.000
_cell.length_b   1.000
_cell.length_c   1.000
_cell.angle_alpha   90.00
_cell.angle_beta   90.00
_cell.angle_gamma   90.00
#
_symmetry.space_group_name_H-M   'P 1'
#
loop_
_entity.id
_entity.type
_entity.pdbx_description
1 polymer ?
#
loop_
_entity_poly.entity_id
_entity_poly.type
_entity_poly.pdbx_seq_one_letter_code
_entity_poly.pdbx_strand_id
1 'polypeptide(L)'
;MGREEESRRILVICFAAALLALGAAFFIWHTAGETKEEPLPVVELSGKESSRTLLVYVTGAVRQPGVYELPEGSRFFDAVKAAGDVLPYAVMEDINMAEPLSDGMKIHIPLDPEQADARGSGLISINAASAKELEALPGVGKATADKIIRYREEHGRFSSKEELKKVPSIGESRYKKMADKITL
;
A
#
# COMPACT_ATOMS: atom_id res chain seq x y z
N MET A 1 -7.86 105.72 -11.20
CA MET A 1 -6.84 104.65 -11.31
C MET A 1 -6.91 103.56 -10.23
N GLY A 2 -7.59 103.74 -9.08
CA GLY A 2 -7.61 102.73 -8.00
C GLY A 2 -8.48 101.47 -8.21
N ARG A 3 -9.54 101.52 -9.03
CA ARG A 3 -10.49 100.40 -9.17
C ARG A 3 -9.98 99.22 -10.01
N GLU A 4 -9.08 99.48 -10.97
CA GLU A 4 -8.46 98.42 -11.79
C GLU A 4 -7.42 97.62 -10.99
N GLU A 5 -6.70 98.29 -10.10
CA GLU A 5 -5.69 97.66 -9.25
C GLU A 5 -6.35 96.74 -8.20
N GLU A 6 -7.47 97.18 -7.64
CA GLU A 6 -8.29 96.39 -6.71
C GLU A 6 -8.89 95.15 -7.38
N SER A 7 -9.38 95.28 -8.62
CA SER A 7 -9.91 94.16 -9.41
C SER A 7 -8.84 93.11 -9.75
N ARG A 8 -7.61 93.54 -10.06
CA ARG A 8 -6.48 92.62 -10.31
C ARG A 8 -6.03 91.92 -9.03
N ARG A 9 -6.03 92.60 -7.89
CA ARG A 9 -5.72 91.99 -6.58
C ARG A 9 -6.75 90.94 -6.18
N ILE A 10 -8.04 91.23 -6.36
CA ILE A 10 -9.13 90.27 -6.11
C ILE A 10 -9.00 89.06 -7.04
N LEU A 11 -8.72 89.27 -8.34
CA LEU A 11 -8.54 88.17 -9.30
C LEU A 11 -7.37 87.24 -8.91
N VAL A 12 -6.24 87.81 -8.47
CA VAL A 12 -5.07 87.04 -8.04
C VAL A 12 -5.35 86.25 -6.75
N ILE A 13 -6.07 86.85 -5.79
CA ILE A 13 -6.47 86.17 -4.55
C ILE A 13 -7.44 85.01 -4.85
N CYS A 14 -8.42 85.21 -5.73
CA CYS A 14 -9.34 84.15 -6.15
C CYS A 14 -8.60 83.01 -6.87
N PHE A 15 -7.63 83.32 -7.72
CA PHE A 15 -6.84 82.30 -8.42
C PHE A 15 -5.94 81.51 -7.46
N ALA A 16 -5.33 82.19 -6.48
CA ALA A 16 -4.53 81.53 -5.44
C ALA A 16 -5.38 80.64 -4.52
N ALA A 17 -6.59 81.08 -4.16
CA ALA A 17 -7.53 80.28 -3.37
C ALA A 17 -8.02 79.05 -4.15
N ALA A 18 -8.30 79.19 -5.45
CA ALA A 18 -8.68 78.08 -6.32
C ALA A 18 -7.56 77.04 -6.47
N LEU A 19 -6.29 77.49 -6.62
CA LEU A 19 -5.14 76.60 -6.68
C LEU A 19 -4.91 75.86 -5.35
N LEU A 20 -5.11 76.54 -4.21
CA LEU A 20 -5.04 75.89 -2.89
C LEU A 20 -6.16 74.86 -2.69
N ALA A 21 -7.39 75.16 -3.14
CA ALA A 21 -8.51 74.23 -3.04
C ALA A 21 -8.32 73.00 -3.96
N LEU A 22 -7.82 73.19 -5.18
CA LEU A 22 -7.49 72.10 -6.09
C LEU A 22 -6.32 71.25 -5.58
N GLY A 23 -5.30 71.88 -4.99
CA GLY A 23 -4.18 71.18 -4.35
C GLY A 23 -4.63 70.36 -3.14
N ALA A 24 -5.52 70.90 -2.30
CA ALA A 24 -6.09 70.18 -1.17
C ALA A 24 -6.98 69.01 -1.62
N ALA A 25 -7.80 69.19 -2.67
CA ALA A 25 -8.60 68.11 -3.23
C ALA A 25 -7.74 67.01 -3.87
N PHE A 26 -6.66 67.37 -4.58
CA PHE A 26 -5.70 66.42 -5.13
C PHE A 26 -4.93 65.70 -4.02
N PHE A 27 -4.54 66.39 -2.95
CA PHE A 27 -3.90 65.78 -1.79
C PHE A 27 -4.85 64.82 -1.08
N ILE A 28 -6.12 65.22 -0.86
CA ILE A 28 -7.15 64.34 -0.28
C ILE A 28 -7.38 63.12 -1.18
N TRP A 29 -7.47 63.28 -2.50
CA TRP A 29 -7.56 62.16 -3.45
C TRP A 29 -6.32 61.26 -3.40
N HIS A 30 -5.13 61.83 -3.28
CA HIS A 30 -3.88 61.07 -3.24
C HIS A 30 -3.62 60.42 -1.87
N THR A 31 -4.25 60.92 -0.79
CA THR A 31 -4.19 60.34 0.56
C THR A 31 -5.35 59.41 0.88
N ALA A 32 -6.46 59.51 0.14
CA ALA A 32 -7.53 58.53 0.13
C ALA A 32 -7.07 57.34 -0.71
N GLY A 33 -5.99 56.69 -0.25
CA GLY A 33 -5.67 55.35 -0.68
C GLY A 33 -6.92 54.50 -0.43
N GLU A 34 -7.39 53.83 -1.48
CA GLU A 34 -8.35 52.75 -1.32
C GLU A 34 -7.83 51.87 -0.19
N THR A 35 -8.56 51.82 0.92
CA THR A 35 -8.40 50.75 1.90
C THR A 35 -8.83 49.49 1.16
N LYS A 36 -7.93 48.95 0.32
CA LYS A 36 -7.97 47.55 -0.05
C LYS A 36 -7.91 46.84 1.29
N GLU A 37 -9.05 46.35 1.74
CA GLU A 37 -9.08 45.30 2.73
C GLU A 37 -8.16 44.22 2.17
N GLU A 38 -6.91 44.20 2.64
CA GLU A 38 -6.06 43.05 2.43
C GLU A 38 -6.85 41.89 3.03
N PRO A 39 -7.27 40.91 2.23
CA PRO A 39 -7.95 39.76 2.80
C PRO A 39 -7.04 39.25 3.90
N LEU A 40 -7.61 39.06 5.10
CA LEU A 40 -6.93 38.36 6.20
C LEU A 40 -6.17 37.19 5.58
N PRO A 41 -4.91 36.94 5.97
CA PRO A 41 -4.17 35.82 5.43
C PRO A 41 -5.04 34.59 5.64
N VAL A 42 -5.67 34.14 4.56
CA VAL A 42 -6.30 32.84 4.53
C VAL A 42 -5.06 31.99 4.65
N VAL A 43 -4.82 31.45 5.84
CA VAL A 43 -3.93 30.33 5.99
C VAL A 43 -4.63 29.27 5.16
N GLU A 44 -4.30 29.24 3.86
CA GLU A 44 -4.35 28.03 3.09
C GLU A 44 -3.52 27.08 3.93
N LEU A 45 -4.21 26.28 4.73
CA LEU A 45 -3.73 24.97 5.13
C LEU A 45 -3.60 24.20 3.81
N SER A 46 -2.60 24.58 3.00
CA SER A 46 -1.82 23.65 2.23
C SER A 46 -1.19 22.77 3.30
N GLY A 47 -2.02 21.82 3.77
CA GLY A 47 -1.59 20.68 4.51
C GLY A 47 -0.62 19.97 3.58
N LYS A 48 0.63 20.37 3.64
CA LYS A 48 1.72 19.42 3.55
C LYS A 48 1.51 18.57 4.79
N GLU A 49 0.59 17.62 4.70
CA GLU A 49 0.45 16.54 5.65
C GLU A 49 1.87 16.04 5.83
N SER A 50 2.42 16.29 7.01
CA SER A 50 3.62 15.60 7.44
C SER A 50 3.19 14.14 7.51
N SER A 51 3.31 13.43 6.39
CA SER A 51 3.09 11.99 6.28
C SER A 51 4.14 11.36 7.18
N ARG A 52 3.81 11.21 8.46
CA ARG A 52 4.62 10.43 9.37
C ARG A 52 4.68 9.03 8.77
N THR A 53 5.87 8.47 8.72
CA THR A 53 6.11 7.14 8.23
C THR A 53 6.41 6.21 9.41
N LEU A 54 6.11 4.94 9.23
CA LEU A 54 6.27 3.84 10.16
C LEU A 54 7.29 2.87 9.55
N LEU A 55 8.21 2.36 10.35
CA LEU A 55 9.10 1.28 9.95
C LEU A 55 8.53 -0.06 10.43
N VAL A 56 8.33 -0.99 9.51
CA VAL A 56 7.75 -2.30 9.78
C VAL A 56 8.64 -3.40 9.22
N TYR A 57 8.94 -4.42 10.02
CA TYR A 57 9.77 -5.55 9.60
C TYR A 57 8.88 -6.73 9.17
N VAL A 58 8.91 -7.08 7.88
CA VAL A 58 8.12 -8.18 7.30
C VAL A 58 9.00 -9.41 7.10
N THR A 59 8.52 -10.56 7.59
CA THR A 59 9.22 -11.85 7.57
C THR A 59 8.29 -13.00 7.21
N GLY A 60 8.86 -14.16 6.88
CA GLY A 60 8.10 -15.39 6.60
C GLY A 60 7.79 -15.57 5.10
N ALA A 61 6.61 -16.10 4.77
CA ALA A 61 6.20 -16.41 3.39
C ALA A 61 5.74 -15.18 2.58
N VAL A 62 6.66 -14.23 2.41
CA VAL A 62 6.53 -13.07 1.50
C VAL A 62 7.63 -13.11 0.46
N ARG A 63 7.41 -12.50 -0.71
CA ARG A 63 8.42 -12.53 -1.79
C ARG A 63 9.72 -11.82 -1.40
N GLN A 64 9.60 -10.72 -0.67
CA GLN A 64 10.72 -9.89 -0.26
C GLN A 64 10.62 -9.61 1.24
N PRO A 65 11.25 -10.44 2.10
CA PRO A 65 11.39 -10.13 3.51
C PRO A 65 12.30 -8.91 3.70
N GLY A 66 11.96 -8.03 4.63
CA GLY A 66 12.70 -6.79 4.81
C GLY A 66 12.00 -5.77 5.68
N VAL A 67 12.67 -4.63 5.90
CA VAL A 67 12.10 -3.47 6.60
C VAL A 67 11.51 -2.52 5.57
N TYR A 68 10.28 -2.08 5.82
CA TYR A 68 9.52 -1.22 4.93
C TYR A 68 9.11 0.07 5.64
N GLU A 69 9.18 1.17 4.90
CA GLU A 69 8.69 2.48 5.34
C GLU A 69 7.30 2.70 4.75
N LEU A 70 6.29 2.84 5.60
CA LEU A 70 4.88 2.96 5.22
C LEU A 70 4.24 4.19 5.86
N PRO A 71 3.25 4.83 5.22
CA PRO A 71 2.52 5.94 5.84
C PRO A 71 1.85 5.56 7.18
N GLU A 72 1.75 6.51 8.09
CA GLU A 72 0.94 6.37 9.31
C GLU A 72 -0.52 6.08 8.94
N GLY A 73 -1.13 5.10 9.61
CA GLY A 73 -2.46 4.59 9.26
C GLY A 73 -2.49 3.44 8.26
N SER A 74 -1.34 3.02 7.72
CA SER A 74 -1.22 1.77 6.95
C SER A 74 -1.65 0.56 7.77
N ARG A 75 -2.15 -0.45 7.05
CA ARG A 75 -2.60 -1.72 7.61
C ARG A 75 -1.67 -2.86 7.21
N PHE A 76 -1.83 -4.00 7.87
CA PHE A 76 -1.07 -5.22 7.61
C PHE A 76 -1.03 -5.59 6.12
N PHE A 77 -2.17 -5.44 5.42
CA PHE A 77 -2.25 -5.59 3.98
C PHE A 77 -1.23 -4.74 3.20
N ASP A 78 -1.03 -3.48 3.57
CA ASP A 78 -0.12 -2.56 2.88
C ASP A 78 1.34 -3.01 3.03
N ALA A 79 1.71 -3.51 4.21
CA ALA A 79 3.04 -4.06 4.46
C ALA A 79 3.31 -5.35 3.66
N VAL A 80 2.33 -6.25 3.61
CA VAL A 80 2.42 -7.48 2.81
C VAL A 80 2.55 -7.16 1.32
N LYS A 81 1.77 -6.19 0.84
CA LYS A 81 1.85 -5.71 -0.54
C LYS A 81 3.21 -5.08 -0.85
N ALA A 82 3.75 -4.26 0.06
CA ALA A 82 5.09 -3.69 -0.07
C ALA A 82 6.20 -4.77 -0.09
N ALA A 83 5.98 -5.88 0.62
CA ALA A 83 6.83 -7.07 0.60
C ALA A 83 6.68 -7.96 -0.65
N GLY A 84 5.95 -7.49 -1.67
CA GLY A 84 5.76 -8.18 -2.94
C GLY A 84 4.67 -9.26 -2.91
N ASP A 85 3.69 -9.11 -2.01
CA ASP A 85 2.65 -10.08 -1.69
C ASP A 85 3.17 -11.37 -1.04
N VAL A 86 2.22 -12.16 -0.54
CA VAL A 86 2.51 -13.48 0.02
C VAL A 86 2.87 -14.50 -1.04
N LEU A 87 3.64 -15.50 -0.62
CA LEU A 87 3.94 -16.67 -1.45
C LEU A 87 2.70 -17.58 -1.50
N PRO A 88 2.52 -18.42 -2.55
CA PRO A 88 1.32 -19.25 -2.68
C PRO A 88 1.14 -20.32 -1.59
N TYR A 89 2.16 -20.51 -0.75
CA TYR A 89 2.18 -21.42 0.39
C TYR A 89 2.18 -20.69 1.73
N ALA A 90 1.87 -19.39 1.72
CA ALA A 90 1.58 -18.65 2.94
C ALA A 90 0.23 -19.09 3.51
N VAL A 91 0.17 -19.23 4.83
CA VAL A 91 -1.07 -19.50 5.57
C VAL A 91 -1.66 -18.16 5.97
N MET A 92 -2.86 -17.87 5.47
CA MET A 92 -3.50 -16.55 5.59
C MET A 92 -4.74 -16.58 6.47
N GLU A 93 -5.25 -17.77 6.77
CA GLU A 93 -6.48 -18.02 7.52
C GLU A 93 -6.45 -17.40 8.92
N ASP A 94 -5.27 -17.37 9.54
CA ASP A 94 -5.07 -16.90 10.92
C ASP A 94 -4.56 -15.45 11.00
N ILE A 95 -4.51 -14.71 9.89
CA ILE A 95 -3.94 -13.36 9.86
C ILE A 95 -5.02 -12.30 9.60
N ASN A 96 -5.09 -11.30 10.48
CA ASN A 96 -5.92 -10.13 10.27
C ASN A 96 -5.24 -9.12 9.34
N MET A 97 -5.48 -9.23 8.03
CA MET A 97 -4.95 -8.30 7.01
C MET A 97 -5.40 -6.84 7.22
N ALA A 98 -6.50 -6.62 7.95
CA ALA A 98 -7.04 -5.29 8.22
C ALA A 98 -6.47 -4.65 9.49
N GLU A 99 -5.58 -5.33 10.20
CA GLU A 99 -4.96 -4.81 11.43
C GLU A 99 -4.13 -3.55 11.14
N PRO A 100 -4.32 -2.47 11.92
CA PRO A 100 -3.52 -1.25 11.77
C PRO A 100 -2.07 -1.49 12.19
N LEU A 101 -1.14 -0.86 11.49
CA LEU A 101 0.29 -0.96 11.80
C LEU A 101 0.70 0.09 12.82
N SER A 102 1.70 -0.28 13.61
CA SER A 102 2.40 0.61 14.54
C SER A 102 3.88 0.67 14.15
N ASP A 103 4.55 1.77 14.48
CA ASP A 103 5.98 1.90 14.23
C ASP A 103 6.78 0.84 15.00
N GLY A 104 7.80 0.26 14.35
CA GLY A 104 8.61 -0.82 14.88
C GLY A 104 7.92 -2.19 14.92
N MET A 105 6.71 -2.34 14.35
CA MET A 105 6.00 -3.61 14.33
C MET A 105 6.75 -4.67 13.50
N LYS A 106 6.77 -5.91 14.00
CA LYS A 106 7.25 -7.08 13.25
C LYS A 106 6.07 -7.91 12.78
N ILE A 107 6.01 -8.11 11.48
CA ILE A 107 5.05 -8.97 10.80
C ILE A 107 5.75 -10.28 10.44
N HIS A 108 5.10 -11.40 10.77
CA HIS A 108 5.53 -12.71 10.35
C HIS A 108 4.37 -13.41 9.63
N ILE A 109 4.59 -13.77 8.37
CA ILE A 109 3.63 -14.53 7.57
C ILE A 109 3.97 -16.02 7.72
N PRO A 110 3.12 -16.82 8.37
CA PRO A 110 3.34 -18.26 8.47
C PRO A 110 3.31 -18.92 7.09
N LEU A 111 4.01 -20.03 6.98
CA LEU A 111 4.13 -20.82 5.77
C LEU A 111 3.69 -22.25 6.05
N ASP A 112 3.08 -22.90 5.07
CA ASP A 112 2.81 -24.34 5.11
C ASP A 112 4.12 -25.08 4.75
N PRO A 113 4.80 -25.74 5.71
CA PRO A 113 6.09 -26.36 5.46
C PRO A 113 6.01 -27.46 4.40
N GLU A 114 4.89 -28.18 4.31
CA GLU A 114 4.72 -29.25 3.32
C GLU A 114 4.70 -28.69 1.88
N GLN A 115 4.12 -27.49 1.71
CA GLN A 115 4.11 -26.80 0.42
C GLN A 115 5.44 -26.11 0.09
N ALA A 116 6.13 -25.58 1.09
CA ALA A 116 7.44 -24.96 0.93
C ALA A 116 8.50 -26.01 0.51
N ASP A 117 8.50 -27.16 1.17
CA ASP A 117 9.43 -28.26 0.88
C ASP A 117 9.23 -28.84 -0.52
N ALA A 118 7.98 -28.94 -1.00
CA ALA A 118 7.68 -29.41 -2.34
C ALA A 118 8.30 -28.51 -3.43
N ARG A 119 8.19 -27.18 -3.29
CA ARG A 119 8.68 -26.25 -4.32
C ARG A 119 10.18 -25.96 -4.23
N GLY A 120 10.80 -26.13 -3.06
CA GLY A 120 12.25 -26.00 -2.89
C GLY A 120 13.04 -27.22 -3.33
N SER A 121 12.48 -28.43 -3.17
CA SER A 121 13.17 -29.70 -3.46
C SER A 121 12.92 -30.25 -4.87
N GLY A 122 11.93 -29.69 -5.60
CA GLY A 122 11.47 -30.24 -6.87
C GLY A 122 10.72 -31.58 -6.72
N LEU A 123 10.39 -31.95 -5.48
CA LEU A 123 9.57 -33.12 -5.14
C LEU A 123 8.10 -32.70 -5.04
N ILE A 124 7.21 -33.64 -5.28
CA ILE A 124 5.77 -33.41 -5.22
C ILE A 124 5.25 -33.83 -3.85
N SER A 125 4.71 -32.89 -3.07
CA SER A 125 4.07 -33.18 -1.78
C SER A 125 2.78 -33.97 -1.98
N ILE A 126 2.66 -35.14 -1.36
CA ILE A 126 1.48 -36.01 -1.52
C ILE A 126 0.28 -35.46 -0.75
N ASN A 127 0.51 -34.68 0.31
CA ASN A 127 -0.53 -34.06 1.11
C ASN A 127 -1.02 -32.72 0.54
N ALA A 128 -0.17 -31.99 -0.18
CA ALA A 128 -0.52 -30.65 -0.66
C ALA A 128 -0.66 -30.52 -2.18
N ALA A 129 -0.06 -31.42 -2.97
CA ALA A 129 -0.11 -31.30 -4.42
C ALA A 129 -1.55 -31.34 -4.97
N SER A 130 -1.77 -30.55 -6.02
CA SER A 130 -2.96 -30.58 -6.86
C SER A 130 -3.01 -31.86 -7.72
N ALA A 131 -4.19 -32.17 -8.27
CA ALA A 131 -4.34 -33.31 -9.17
C ALA A 131 -3.35 -33.26 -10.34
N LYS A 132 -3.16 -32.07 -10.92
CA LYS A 132 -2.25 -31.86 -12.06
C LYS A 132 -0.78 -32.03 -11.69
N GLU A 133 -0.38 -31.64 -10.48
CA GLU A 133 0.98 -31.88 -9.98
C GLU A 133 1.21 -33.37 -9.69
N LEU A 134 0.23 -34.06 -9.11
CA LEU A 134 0.30 -35.51 -8.89
C LEU A 134 0.39 -36.30 -10.20
N GLU A 135 -0.29 -35.85 -11.26
CA GLU A 135 -0.20 -36.44 -12.60
C GLU A 135 1.20 -36.33 -13.24
N ALA A 136 2.06 -35.44 -12.74
CA ALA A 136 3.45 -35.38 -13.19
C ALA A 136 4.31 -36.54 -12.64
N LEU A 137 3.79 -37.31 -11.68
CA LEU A 137 4.50 -38.46 -11.11
C LEU A 137 4.47 -39.67 -12.08
N PRO A 138 5.59 -40.40 -12.19
CA PRO A 138 5.69 -41.54 -13.10
C PRO A 138 4.71 -42.65 -12.69
N GLY A 139 3.76 -42.95 -13.59
CA GLY A 139 2.74 -43.97 -13.36
C GLY A 139 1.50 -43.48 -12.60
N VAL A 140 1.38 -42.17 -12.37
CA VAL A 140 0.16 -41.52 -11.87
C VAL A 140 -0.52 -40.81 -13.04
N GLY A 141 -1.71 -41.29 -13.42
CA GLY A 141 -2.60 -40.54 -14.31
C GLY A 141 -3.76 -39.93 -13.53
N LYS A 142 -4.60 -39.14 -14.22
CA LYS A 142 -5.76 -38.45 -13.62
C LYS A 142 -6.55 -39.29 -12.61
N ALA A 143 -6.97 -40.50 -13.00
CA ALA A 143 -7.77 -41.37 -12.13
C ALA A 143 -7.02 -41.87 -10.88
N THR A 144 -5.68 -41.90 -10.91
CA THR A 144 -4.86 -42.25 -9.73
C THR A 144 -4.63 -41.02 -8.85
N ALA A 145 -4.36 -39.85 -9.45
CA ALA A 145 -4.27 -38.59 -8.73
C ALA A 145 -5.56 -38.29 -7.95
N ASP A 146 -6.72 -38.44 -8.59
CA ASP A 146 -8.04 -38.27 -7.95
C ASP A 146 -8.21 -39.23 -6.75
N LYS A 147 -7.68 -40.45 -6.81
CA LYS A 147 -7.72 -41.42 -5.70
C LYS A 147 -6.79 -41.04 -4.55
N ILE A 148 -5.61 -40.47 -4.83
CA ILE A 148 -4.70 -39.97 -3.79
C ILE A 148 -5.38 -38.84 -3.02
N ILE A 149 -5.98 -37.88 -3.73
CA ILE A 149 -6.69 -36.75 -3.13
C ILE A 149 -7.87 -37.24 -2.29
N ARG A 150 -8.71 -38.12 -2.84
CA ARG A 150 -9.81 -38.72 -2.09
C ARG A 150 -9.32 -39.45 -0.84
N TYR A 151 -8.24 -40.22 -0.96
CA TYR A 151 -7.69 -40.96 0.18
C TYR A 151 -7.30 -40.03 1.32
N ARG A 152 -6.59 -38.92 1.04
CA ARG A 152 -6.20 -37.95 2.08
C ARG A 152 -7.38 -37.16 2.67
N GLU A 153 -8.46 -36.99 1.92
CA GLU A 153 -9.70 -36.36 2.40
C GLU A 153 -10.49 -37.31 3.32
N GLU A 154 -10.57 -38.59 2.98
CA GLU A 154 -11.33 -39.59 3.73
C GLU A 154 -10.58 -40.13 4.97
N HIS A 155 -9.25 -40.27 4.89
CA HIS A 155 -8.43 -40.92 5.92
C HIS A 155 -7.52 -39.94 6.66
N GLY A 156 -7.53 -38.66 6.28
CA GLY A 156 -6.58 -37.65 6.74
C GLY A 156 -5.26 -37.67 5.97
N ARG A 157 -4.38 -36.71 6.29
CA ARG A 157 -3.06 -36.56 5.64
C ARG A 157 -2.20 -37.81 5.83
N PHE A 158 -1.38 -38.12 4.82
CA PHE A 158 -0.38 -39.17 4.89
C PHE A 158 0.69 -38.81 5.93
N SER A 159 1.00 -39.76 6.82
CA SER A 159 2.04 -39.60 7.84
C SER A 159 3.42 -40.10 7.38
N SER A 160 3.46 -40.92 6.31
CA SER A 160 4.69 -41.37 5.65
C SER A 160 4.47 -41.61 4.17
N LYS A 161 5.54 -41.54 3.36
CA LYS A 161 5.47 -41.72 1.90
C LYS A 161 4.94 -43.09 1.52
N GLU A 162 5.27 -44.11 2.31
CA GLU A 162 4.89 -45.51 2.13
C GLU A 162 3.37 -45.72 2.22
N GLU A 163 2.64 -44.84 2.88
CA GLU A 163 1.18 -44.93 2.99
C GLU A 163 0.47 -44.77 1.65
N LEU A 164 1.12 -44.21 0.63
CA LEU A 164 0.60 -44.23 -0.73
C LEU A 164 0.27 -45.64 -1.23
N LYS A 165 0.94 -46.68 -0.71
CA LYS A 165 0.64 -48.08 -1.05
C LYS A 165 -0.75 -48.54 -0.59
N LYS A 166 -1.38 -47.80 0.34
CA LYS A 166 -2.75 -48.04 0.80
C LYS A 166 -3.79 -47.46 -0.19
N VAL A 167 -3.38 -46.56 -1.08
CA VAL A 167 -4.26 -45.96 -2.09
C VAL A 167 -4.61 -46.99 -3.15
N PRO A 168 -5.91 -47.20 -3.47
CA PRO A 168 -6.31 -48.10 -4.53
C PRO A 168 -5.62 -47.76 -5.86
N SER A 169 -5.04 -48.77 -6.52
CA SER A 169 -4.24 -48.65 -7.75
C SER A 169 -2.78 -48.19 -7.59
N ILE A 170 -2.26 -47.97 -6.38
CA ILE A 170 -0.84 -47.75 -6.13
C ILE A 170 -0.27 -48.97 -5.41
N GLY A 171 0.23 -49.94 -6.17
CA GLY A 171 0.99 -51.07 -5.63
C GLY A 171 2.48 -50.78 -5.49
N GLU A 172 3.22 -51.73 -4.88
CA GLU A 172 4.67 -51.66 -4.65
C GLU A 172 5.47 -51.20 -5.89
N SER A 173 5.16 -51.76 -7.06
CA SER A 173 5.85 -51.46 -8.31
C SER A 173 5.65 -50.01 -8.78
N ARG A 174 4.45 -49.44 -8.57
CA ARG A 174 4.18 -48.03 -8.92
C ARG A 174 4.82 -47.10 -7.91
N TYR A 175 4.68 -47.40 -6.61
CA TYR A 175 5.30 -46.62 -5.54
C TYR A 175 6.81 -46.45 -5.78
N LYS A 176 7.54 -47.54 -6.03
CA LYS A 176 8.98 -47.50 -6.27
C LYS A 176 9.41 -46.57 -7.41
N LYS A 177 8.57 -46.39 -8.43
CA LYS A 177 8.87 -45.49 -9.57
C LYS A 177 8.77 -44.02 -9.19
N MET A 178 7.94 -43.68 -8.20
CA MET A 178 7.68 -42.29 -7.80
C MET A 178 8.26 -41.91 -6.43
N ALA A 179 8.72 -42.87 -5.62
CA ALA A 179 9.15 -42.66 -4.23
C ALA A 179 10.24 -41.59 -4.05
N ASP A 180 11.12 -41.43 -5.05
CA ASP A 180 12.20 -40.44 -5.07
C ASP A 180 11.76 -39.07 -5.61
N LYS A 181 10.53 -38.97 -6.09
CA LYS A 181 9.92 -37.75 -6.66
C LYS A 181 8.87 -37.13 -5.73
N ILE A 182 8.65 -37.73 -4.56
CA ILE A 182 7.60 -37.33 -3.63
C ILE A 182 8.16 -36.91 -2.27
N THR A 183 7.47 -35.97 -1.65
CA THR A 183 7.61 -35.59 -0.25
C THR A 183 6.24 -35.68 0.44
N LEU A 184 6.19 -35.50 1.76
CA LEU A 184 4.92 -35.41 2.47
C LEU A 184 4.16 -34.15 2.08
#